data_AF-A0A1I2LEP6-F1
#
_entry.id   AF-A0A1I2LEP6-F1
#
_cell.length_a   1.000
_cell.length_b   1.000
_cell.length_c   1.000
_cell.angle_alpha   90.00
_cell.angle_beta   90.00
_cell.angle_gamma   90.00
#
_symmetry.space_group_name_H-M   'P 1'
#
loop_
_entity.id
_entity.type
_entity.pdbx_description
1 polymer ?
#
loop_
_entity_poly.entity_id
_entity_poly.type
_entity_poly.pdbx_seq_one_letter_code
_entity_poly.pdbx_strand_id
1 'polypeptide(L)'
;MHTPFHFSLRATVLTTAVALGTVAAGIIPAQAATGYDRCPQGAVCLFDQPGGQGAMTSFTSPQSALGAWDDKASSVYNRTGLPYLCMYSLADYQYLDAVQDVVANTSGTGNDRWELSAFTSKASTLDRNLSSLRWARTMRECQGGPEYLPWVAPYGVFKRPAQPFGDLNRDGREDLLLRTYSGKLWRLPGDGTGALEGSGWNSMSELTRHGDLNGDGTEDLLARDTSGRLWVYPGTGRGTFAARTSVGTGWNSMTAITASGDLDGDGKGDLLARDSTGKLWMYPGKGDGTFGARVLVGPGWNAMGAFAAPGDVTGDGHPDLLVTELATGKLWLYPGDGHGRLGTRTLAGTGGWKPFTTLLGIGDLTGDVLPDLVAATEPVTGAAGELRVYSAGTSEGVYDTGGHVSLSDGDALF
;
A
#
# COMPACT_ATOMS: atom_id res chain seq x y z
N MET A 1 -98.67 4.62 -8.63
CA MET A 1 -99.59 3.49 -8.38
C MET A 1 -98.80 2.19 -8.51
N HIS A 2 -98.94 1.34 -7.51
CA HIS A 2 -98.66 -0.11 -7.49
C HIS A 2 -97.21 -0.65 -7.56
N THR A 3 -96.81 -1.13 -6.36
CA THR A 3 -96.04 -2.34 -6.02
C THR A 3 -94.57 -2.48 -6.46
N PRO A 4 -93.64 -2.68 -5.50
CA PRO A 4 -92.25 -3.02 -5.79
C PRO A 4 -92.09 -4.53 -5.97
N PHE A 5 -91.37 -4.94 -7.02
CA PHE A 5 -90.94 -6.33 -7.24
C PHE A 5 -89.60 -6.59 -6.55
N HIS A 6 -89.58 -7.61 -5.70
CA HIS A 6 -88.37 -8.22 -5.15
C HIS A 6 -87.63 -9.02 -6.23
N PHE A 7 -86.36 -8.69 -6.47
CA PHE A 7 -85.38 -9.65 -7.01
C PHE A 7 -84.16 -9.66 -6.08
N SER A 8 -84.03 -10.75 -5.32
CA SER A 8 -82.88 -11.03 -4.45
C SER A 8 -81.77 -11.67 -5.30
N LEU A 9 -80.85 -10.89 -5.83
CA LEU A 9 -79.56 -11.39 -6.32
C LEU A 9 -78.59 -11.53 -5.14
N ARG A 10 -78.39 -12.75 -4.66
CA ARG A 10 -77.27 -13.08 -3.78
C ARG A 10 -75.99 -13.11 -4.61
N ALA A 11 -75.16 -12.08 -4.47
CA ALA A 11 -73.78 -12.11 -4.92
C ALA A 11 -72.95 -12.95 -3.95
N THR A 12 -72.39 -14.05 -4.44
CA THR A 12 -71.46 -14.91 -3.69
C THR A 12 -70.13 -14.16 -3.51
N VAL A 13 -69.84 -13.72 -2.29
CA VAL A 13 -68.50 -13.23 -1.92
C VAL A 13 -67.60 -14.45 -1.75
N LEU A 14 -66.65 -14.61 -2.67
CA LEU A 14 -65.62 -15.64 -2.60
C LEU A 14 -64.55 -15.17 -1.61
N THR A 15 -64.61 -15.65 -0.36
CA THR A 15 -63.49 -15.53 0.59
C THR A 15 -62.41 -16.53 0.20
N THR A 16 -61.37 -16.08 -0.49
CA THR A 16 -60.11 -16.82 -0.62
C THR A 16 -59.37 -16.79 0.71
N ALA A 17 -59.35 -17.92 1.41
CA ALA A 17 -58.43 -18.17 2.51
C ALA A 17 -57.03 -18.39 1.93
N VAL A 18 -56.08 -17.50 2.23
CA VAL A 18 -54.66 -17.73 1.98
C VAL A 18 -54.19 -18.78 3.00
N ALA A 19 -53.95 -20.00 2.54
CA ALA A 19 -53.24 -20.99 3.33
C ALA A 19 -51.78 -20.53 3.47
N LEU A 20 -51.41 -20.06 4.66
CA LEU A 20 -50.01 -19.89 5.05
C LEU A 20 -49.37 -21.29 5.07
N GLY A 21 -48.70 -21.65 3.99
CA GLY A 21 -47.79 -22.78 3.96
C GLY A 21 -46.65 -22.50 4.93
N THR A 22 -46.65 -23.17 6.08
CA THR A 22 -45.49 -23.24 6.96
C THR A 22 -44.37 -23.93 6.21
N VAL A 23 -43.42 -23.16 5.67
CA VAL A 23 -42.13 -23.70 5.28
C VAL A 23 -41.43 -24.04 6.58
N ALA A 24 -41.46 -25.33 6.95
CA ALA A 24 -40.58 -25.83 8.00
C ALA A 24 -39.15 -25.62 7.51
N ALA A 25 -38.45 -24.62 8.07
CA ALA A 25 -37.01 -24.51 7.93
C ALA A 25 -36.44 -25.79 8.55
N GLY A 26 -36.03 -26.73 7.70
CA GLY A 26 -35.31 -27.91 8.15
C GLY A 26 -34.07 -27.45 8.90
N ILE A 27 -34.06 -27.64 10.21
CA ILE A 27 -32.83 -27.51 10.99
C ILE A 27 -31.97 -28.68 10.53
N ILE A 28 -31.11 -28.44 9.54
CA ILE A 28 -30.04 -29.39 9.23
C ILE A 28 -29.14 -29.36 10.47
N PRO A 29 -28.97 -30.47 11.21
CA PRO A 29 -28.04 -30.49 12.32
C PRO A 29 -26.66 -30.11 11.79
N ALA A 30 -26.03 -29.09 12.39
CA ALA A 30 -24.68 -28.72 12.02
C ALA A 30 -23.79 -29.98 12.18
N GLN A 31 -23.19 -30.44 11.09
CA GLN A 31 -22.21 -31.52 11.15
C GLN A 31 -21.16 -31.11 12.19
N ALA A 32 -20.83 -32.00 13.14
CA ALA A 32 -19.70 -31.77 14.04
C ALA A 32 -18.46 -31.51 13.19
N ALA A 33 -17.78 -30.38 13.40
CA ALA A 33 -16.62 -30.01 12.60
C ALA A 33 -15.56 -31.12 12.72
N THR A 34 -14.97 -31.52 11.59
CA THR A 34 -13.94 -32.55 11.51
C THR A 34 -12.65 -32.00 10.94
N GLY A 35 -11.51 -32.63 11.26
CA GLY A 35 -10.21 -32.20 10.76
C GLY A 35 -9.91 -30.75 11.14
N TYR A 36 -9.40 -29.99 10.16
CA TYR A 36 -9.09 -28.58 10.29
C TYR A 36 -10.29 -27.69 10.63
N ASP A 37 -11.51 -28.01 10.18
CA ASP A 37 -12.67 -27.14 10.38
C ASP A 37 -13.06 -26.98 11.87
N ARG A 38 -12.49 -27.83 12.75
CA ARG A 38 -12.54 -27.70 14.21
C ARG A 38 -11.86 -26.43 14.73
N CYS A 39 -10.95 -25.83 13.97
CA CYS A 39 -10.26 -24.61 14.39
C CYS A 39 -11.22 -23.41 14.33
N PRO A 40 -11.45 -22.66 15.42
CA PRO A 40 -12.36 -21.53 15.41
C PRO A 40 -11.81 -20.35 14.59
N GLN A 41 -12.71 -19.53 14.06
CA GLN A 41 -12.35 -18.28 13.38
C GLN A 41 -11.61 -17.35 14.35
N GLY A 42 -10.55 -16.69 13.89
CA GLY A 42 -9.72 -15.81 14.72
C GLY A 42 -8.62 -16.52 15.50
N ALA A 43 -8.39 -17.82 15.27
CA ALA A 43 -7.39 -18.61 15.99
C ALA A 43 -6.36 -19.26 15.05
N VAL A 44 -5.24 -19.64 15.64
CA VAL A 44 -4.32 -20.64 15.08
C VAL A 44 -4.54 -21.94 15.84
N CYS A 45 -4.59 -23.07 15.15
CA CYS A 45 -4.73 -24.38 15.79
C CYS A 45 -3.59 -25.30 15.40
N LEU A 46 -2.97 -25.91 16.42
CA LEU A 46 -2.02 -27.00 16.25
C LEU A 46 -2.72 -28.33 16.48
N PHE A 47 -2.33 -29.31 15.68
CA PHE A 47 -2.86 -30.66 15.68
C PHE A 47 -1.72 -31.66 15.82
N ASP A 48 -1.89 -32.68 16.65
CA ASP A 48 -0.86 -33.69 16.89
C ASP A 48 -0.79 -34.79 15.83
N GLN A 49 -1.72 -34.80 14.88
CA GLN A 49 -1.73 -35.71 13.72
C GLN A 49 -1.85 -34.93 12.41
N PRO A 50 -1.44 -35.53 11.27
CA PRO A 50 -1.60 -34.93 9.95
C PRO A 50 -3.07 -34.65 9.60
N GLY A 51 -3.30 -33.73 8.67
CA GLY A 51 -4.63 -33.46 8.11
C GLY A 51 -5.63 -32.82 9.10
N GLY A 52 -5.14 -32.10 10.10
CA GLY A 52 -5.96 -31.48 11.15
C GLY A 52 -6.63 -32.49 12.09
N GLN A 53 -6.10 -33.70 12.17
CA GLN A 53 -6.65 -34.78 12.99
C GLN A 53 -6.04 -34.79 14.39
N GLY A 54 -6.53 -35.71 15.24
CA GLY A 54 -5.98 -35.91 16.58
C GLY A 54 -6.32 -34.80 17.58
N ALA A 55 -5.52 -34.67 18.64
CA ALA A 55 -5.69 -33.64 19.65
C ALA A 55 -5.40 -32.27 19.04
N MET A 56 -6.26 -31.30 19.35
CA MET A 56 -6.17 -29.94 18.85
C MET A 56 -5.98 -28.98 20.02
N THR A 57 -5.10 -28.00 19.83
CA THR A 57 -4.98 -26.85 20.73
C THR A 57 -5.09 -25.57 19.92
N SER A 58 -5.97 -24.68 20.35
CA SER A 58 -6.24 -23.40 19.70
C SER A 58 -5.60 -22.25 20.47
N PHE A 59 -5.05 -21.29 19.73
CA PHE A 59 -4.45 -20.07 20.24
C PHE A 59 -5.14 -18.85 19.63
N THR A 60 -5.58 -17.92 20.46
CA THR A 60 -6.22 -16.66 20.05
C THR A 60 -5.32 -15.44 20.26
N SER A 61 -4.11 -15.63 20.79
CA SER A 61 -3.03 -14.66 20.84
C SER A 61 -1.69 -15.30 20.47
N PRO A 62 -0.71 -14.53 19.93
CA PRO A 62 0.66 -15.00 19.77
C PRO A 62 1.21 -15.63 21.06
N GLN A 63 2.03 -16.67 20.90
CA GLN A 63 2.59 -17.43 22.00
C GLN A 63 4.12 -17.33 21.95
N SER A 64 4.71 -16.63 22.92
CA SER A 64 6.17 -16.50 23.02
C SER A 64 6.82 -17.79 23.50
N ALA A 65 6.08 -18.69 24.13
CA ALA A 65 6.53 -20.03 24.45
C ALA A 65 5.36 -21.00 24.38
N LEU A 66 5.50 -22.06 23.59
CA LEU A 66 4.51 -23.14 23.47
C LEU A 66 4.75 -24.24 24.51
N GLY A 67 5.90 -24.23 25.18
CA GLY A 67 6.25 -25.21 26.21
C GLY A 67 6.39 -26.60 25.61
N ALA A 68 5.59 -27.56 26.08
CA ALA A 68 5.73 -28.98 25.76
C ALA A 68 5.27 -29.39 24.34
N TRP A 69 5.34 -28.50 23.35
CA TRP A 69 4.94 -28.76 21.96
C TRP A 69 6.09 -29.16 21.04
N ASP A 70 7.34 -29.11 21.53
CA ASP A 70 8.44 -29.83 20.91
C ASP A 70 8.02 -31.30 20.67
N ASP A 71 8.26 -31.80 19.47
CA ASP A 71 7.89 -33.14 18.97
C ASP A 71 6.39 -33.49 18.92
N LYS A 72 5.46 -32.53 19.07
CA LYS A 72 4.02 -32.85 19.14
C LYS A 72 3.16 -32.32 18.02
N ALA A 73 3.54 -31.26 17.32
CA ALA A 73 2.71 -30.69 16.26
C ALA A 73 2.98 -31.41 14.92
N SER A 74 1.94 -31.97 14.31
CA SER A 74 2.01 -32.57 12.97
C SER A 74 1.39 -31.67 11.91
N SER A 75 0.34 -30.92 12.25
CA SER A 75 -0.32 -30.01 11.32
C SER A 75 -0.85 -28.75 11.99
N VAL A 76 -1.09 -27.71 11.19
CA VAL A 76 -1.49 -26.39 11.66
C VAL A 76 -2.55 -25.76 10.77
N TYR A 77 -3.44 -24.96 11.37
CA TYR A 77 -4.39 -24.11 10.66
C TYR A 77 -4.28 -22.67 11.15
N ASN A 78 -3.87 -21.76 10.27
CA ASN A 78 -4.06 -20.32 10.47
C ASN A 78 -5.48 -19.94 10.05
N ARG A 79 -6.36 -19.63 11.01
CA ARG A 79 -7.71 -19.12 10.75
C ARG A 79 -7.91 -17.71 11.32
N THR A 80 -6.82 -16.96 11.45
CA THR A 80 -6.81 -15.63 12.07
C THR A 80 -7.31 -14.52 11.13
N GLY A 81 -7.30 -14.78 9.81
CA GLY A 81 -7.51 -13.75 8.79
C GLY A 81 -6.27 -12.90 8.52
N LEU A 82 -5.14 -13.16 9.19
CA LEU A 82 -3.88 -12.48 8.94
C LEU A 82 -2.97 -13.29 8.02
N PRO A 83 -2.34 -12.64 7.02
CA PRO A 83 -1.71 -13.34 5.91
C PRO A 83 -0.47 -14.12 6.31
N TYR A 84 0.20 -13.79 7.42
CA TYR A 84 1.39 -14.49 7.88
C TYR A 84 1.12 -15.24 9.18
N LEU A 85 1.38 -16.55 9.18
CA LEU A 85 1.61 -17.35 10.38
C LEU A 85 3.10 -17.68 10.44
N CYS A 86 3.72 -17.35 11.56
CA CYS A 86 5.15 -17.42 11.75
C CYS A 86 5.46 -18.30 12.94
N MET A 87 6.21 -19.35 12.65
CA MET A 87 6.52 -20.43 13.56
C MET A 87 8.02 -20.45 13.76
N TYR A 88 8.47 -20.54 15.02
CA TYR A 88 9.87 -20.39 15.39
C TYR A 88 10.40 -21.66 16.03
N SER A 89 11.64 -21.99 15.70
CA SER A 89 12.36 -23.09 16.36
C SER A 89 12.79 -22.76 17.80
N LEU A 90 12.71 -21.49 18.22
CA LEU A 90 13.08 -21.02 19.55
C LEU A 90 11.92 -20.29 20.25
N ALA A 91 12.04 -20.13 21.57
CA ALA A 91 11.15 -19.30 22.37
C ALA A 91 11.33 -17.80 22.05
N ASP A 92 10.40 -17.00 22.52
CA ASP A 92 10.36 -15.54 22.43
C ASP A 92 10.47 -14.99 21.00
N TYR A 93 9.94 -15.75 20.03
CA TYR A 93 9.96 -15.43 18.60
C TYR A 93 11.38 -15.28 18.02
N GLN A 94 12.36 -15.93 18.66
CA GLN A 94 13.75 -15.94 18.21
C GLN A 94 13.99 -16.99 17.13
N TYR A 95 15.06 -16.79 16.35
CA TYR A 95 15.50 -17.69 15.30
C TYR A 95 16.99 -17.47 15.02
N LEU A 96 17.70 -18.49 14.56
CA LEU A 96 19.11 -18.35 14.17
C LEU A 96 19.24 -18.04 12.68
N ASP A 97 18.30 -18.53 11.86
CA ASP A 97 18.24 -18.31 10.41
C ASP A 97 16.78 -18.03 9.97
N ALA A 98 16.51 -16.89 9.34
CA ALA A 98 15.14 -16.50 8.95
C ALA A 98 14.51 -17.38 7.87
N VAL A 99 15.30 -18.18 7.14
CA VAL A 99 14.85 -19.10 6.10
C VAL A 99 14.65 -20.49 6.65
N GLN A 100 15.48 -20.91 7.60
CA GLN A 100 15.46 -22.27 8.14
C GLN A 100 14.65 -22.37 9.44
N ASP A 101 14.67 -21.35 10.30
CA ASP A 101 14.07 -21.38 11.64
C ASP A 101 12.74 -20.64 11.73
N VAL A 102 12.32 -19.97 10.66
CA VAL A 102 11.03 -19.27 10.56
C VAL A 102 10.29 -19.70 9.30
N VAL A 103 9.13 -20.33 9.47
CA VAL A 103 8.20 -20.51 8.35
C VAL A 103 7.15 -19.42 8.44
N ALA A 104 7.23 -18.47 7.51
CA ALA A 104 6.22 -17.45 7.27
C ALA A 104 5.51 -17.79 5.96
N ASN A 105 4.31 -18.38 6.02
CA ASN A 105 3.57 -18.71 4.80
C ASN A 105 2.40 -17.75 4.57
N THR A 106 2.20 -17.37 3.30
CA THR A 106 1.24 -16.41 2.79
C THR A 106 0.23 -17.05 1.84
N SER A 107 -1.05 -16.86 2.11
CA SER A 107 -2.11 -16.94 1.09
C SER A 107 -2.84 -15.63 0.86
N GLY A 108 -2.41 -14.57 1.56
CA GLY A 108 -3.12 -13.29 1.60
C GLY A 108 -4.43 -13.32 2.41
N THR A 109 -4.96 -14.50 2.77
CA THR A 109 -6.30 -14.61 3.39
C THR A 109 -6.29 -15.00 4.86
N GLY A 110 -5.17 -15.50 5.38
CA GLY A 110 -5.06 -15.99 6.76
C GLY A 110 -6.03 -17.12 7.09
N ASN A 111 -6.22 -18.03 6.12
CA ASN A 111 -7.16 -19.13 6.17
C ASN A 111 -6.53 -20.42 5.59
N ASP A 112 -5.44 -20.87 6.21
CA ASP A 112 -4.49 -21.77 5.58
C ASP A 112 -4.14 -22.99 6.42
N ARG A 113 -3.98 -24.13 5.74
CA ARG A 113 -3.81 -25.46 6.35
C ARG A 113 -2.51 -26.07 5.89
N TRP A 114 -1.72 -26.61 6.81
CA TRP A 114 -0.41 -27.17 6.48
C TRP A 114 -0.01 -28.37 7.31
N GLU A 115 0.72 -29.27 6.67
CA GLU A 115 1.47 -30.34 7.31
C GLU A 115 2.87 -29.82 7.67
N LEU A 116 3.29 -29.97 8.92
CA LEU A 116 4.59 -29.47 9.39
C LEU A 116 5.76 -30.31 8.86
N SER A 117 5.51 -31.57 8.49
CA SER A 117 6.52 -32.46 7.90
C SER A 117 7.10 -31.93 6.58
N ALA A 118 6.43 -30.99 5.90
CA ALA A 118 6.95 -30.32 4.71
C ALA A 118 8.17 -29.43 5.02
N PHE A 119 8.37 -29.07 6.30
CA PHE A 119 9.45 -28.20 6.77
C PHE A 119 10.59 -28.97 7.47
N THR A 120 10.55 -30.30 7.43
CA THR A 120 11.62 -31.16 7.98
C THR A 120 12.73 -31.34 6.95
N SER A 121 13.91 -30.76 7.20
CA SER A 121 15.12 -30.93 6.39
C SER A 121 16.38 -30.99 7.27
N LYS A 122 17.56 -31.21 6.67
CA LYS A 122 18.84 -31.19 7.42
C LYS A 122 19.11 -29.84 8.12
N ALA A 123 18.43 -28.79 7.68
CA ALA A 123 18.65 -27.42 8.12
C ALA A 123 17.52 -26.89 9.04
N SER A 124 16.34 -27.52 9.04
CA SER A 124 15.19 -27.14 9.88
C SER A 124 14.40 -28.36 10.33
N THR A 125 14.00 -28.40 11.60
CA THR A 125 13.20 -29.48 12.20
C THR A 125 11.95 -28.89 12.87
N LEU A 126 11.27 -27.99 12.16
CA LEU A 126 10.14 -27.23 12.70
C LEU A 126 8.96 -28.12 13.14
N ASP A 127 8.78 -29.30 12.53
CA ASP A 127 7.82 -30.33 12.97
C ASP A 127 8.11 -30.87 14.39
N ARG A 128 9.32 -30.64 14.89
CA ARG A 128 9.83 -31.19 16.16
C ARG A 128 10.36 -30.16 17.13
N ASN A 129 10.64 -28.95 16.67
CA ASN A 129 11.21 -27.88 17.49
C ASN A 129 10.32 -26.62 17.51
N LEU A 130 9.00 -26.75 17.32
CA LEU A 130 8.09 -25.60 17.36
C LEU A 130 7.97 -25.04 18.79
N SER A 131 8.76 -24.02 19.10
CA SER A 131 8.89 -23.45 20.45
C SER A 131 8.08 -22.16 20.64
N SER A 132 7.80 -21.39 19.59
CA SER A 132 6.91 -20.23 19.66
C SER A 132 6.18 -19.99 18.33
N LEU A 133 5.06 -19.27 18.38
CA LEU A 133 4.30 -18.89 17.18
C LEU A 133 3.68 -17.50 17.31
N ARG A 134 3.68 -16.75 16.22
CA ARG A 134 2.92 -15.51 16.08
C ARG A 134 2.29 -15.45 14.71
N TRP A 135 1.24 -14.67 14.58
CA TRP A 135 0.68 -14.33 13.29
C TRP A 135 0.72 -12.82 13.13
N ALA A 136 0.96 -12.39 11.89
CA ALA A 136 1.34 -11.04 11.59
C ALA A 136 0.73 -10.56 10.28
N ARG A 137 0.79 -9.25 10.09
CA ARG A 137 0.35 -8.59 8.85
C ARG A 137 1.42 -8.61 7.79
N THR A 138 2.69 -8.62 8.21
CA THR A 138 3.85 -8.56 7.31
C THR A 138 4.90 -9.59 7.70
N MET A 139 5.76 -9.96 6.73
CA MET A 139 6.93 -10.79 7.01
C MET A 139 7.92 -10.09 7.97
N ARG A 140 7.97 -8.76 7.96
CA ARG A 140 8.82 -7.96 8.86
C ARG A 140 8.39 -8.06 10.32
N GLU A 141 7.09 -7.96 10.58
CA GLU A 141 6.53 -8.25 11.90
C GLU A 141 6.87 -9.69 12.30
N CYS A 142 6.85 -10.64 11.37
CA CYS A 142 7.30 -12.01 11.56
C CYS A 142 8.80 -12.20 11.78
N GLN A 143 9.61 -11.18 11.58
CA GLN A 143 11.04 -11.18 11.90
C GLN A 143 11.34 -10.38 13.17
N GLY A 144 10.30 -9.86 13.85
CA GLY A 144 10.45 -9.05 15.06
C GLY A 144 10.83 -7.61 14.77
N GLY A 145 10.78 -7.20 13.50
CA GLY A 145 10.96 -5.83 13.09
C GLY A 145 9.73 -4.96 13.43
N PRO A 146 9.88 -3.63 13.32
CA PRO A 146 8.78 -2.70 13.50
C PRO A 146 7.71 -2.87 12.41
N GLU A 147 6.52 -2.29 12.62
CA GLU A 147 5.44 -2.28 11.62
C GLU A 147 5.80 -1.44 10.38
N TYR A 148 6.68 -0.44 10.55
CA TYR A 148 7.18 0.38 9.46
C TYR A 148 8.44 -0.21 8.83
N LEU A 149 8.76 0.25 7.63
CA LEU A 149 9.98 -0.05 6.90
C LEU A 149 11.12 0.84 7.43
N PRO A 150 12.16 0.31 8.10
CA PRO A 150 13.29 1.14 8.49
C PRO A 150 13.96 1.70 7.24
N TRP A 151 13.99 3.03 7.13
CA TRP A 151 14.62 3.76 6.04
C TRP A 151 15.75 4.60 6.62
N VAL A 152 16.97 4.39 6.12
CA VAL A 152 18.13 5.22 6.42
C VAL A 152 18.51 5.91 5.13
N ALA A 153 18.44 7.23 5.10
CA ALA A 153 18.92 8.00 3.96
C ALA A 153 20.41 7.68 3.77
N PRO A 154 20.83 7.20 2.59
CA PRO A 154 22.17 6.65 2.36
C PRO A 154 23.28 7.69 2.52
N TYR A 155 22.93 8.97 2.42
CA TYR A 155 23.84 10.08 2.60
C TYR A 155 23.43 10.91 3.82
N GLY A 156 24.43 11.51 4.48
CA GLY A 156 24.25 12.18 5.77
C GLY A 156 23.43 13.48 5.70
N VAL A 157 23.32 14.18 6.83
CA VAL A 157 22.53 15.42 6.94
C VAL A 157 23.09 16.51 6.02
N PHE A 158 22.35 16.90 4.99
CA PHE A 158 22.68 18.04 4.16
C PHE A 158 21.88 19.27 4.58
N LYS A 159 22.57 20.28 5.10
CA LYS A 159 21.96 21.60 5.33
C LYS A 159 21.87 22.34 4.01
N ARG A 160 20.78 22.14 3.27
CA ARG A 160 20.55 22.82 1.99
C ARG A 160 19.66 24.05 2.18
N PRO A 161 19.81 25.10 1.34
CA PRO A 161 18.71 26.05 1.17
C PRO A 161 17.46 25.23 0.81
N ALA A 162 16.35 25.49 1.50
CA ALA A 162 15.15 24.65 1.50
C ALA A 162 14.81 24.13 0.11
N GLN A 163 15.23 22.89 -0.20
CA GLN A 163 14.56 22.11 -1.23
C GLN A 163 13.13 21.95 -0.67
N PRO A 164 12.09 22.46 -1.36
CA PRO A 164 10.76 22.48 -0.78
C PRO A 164 10.19 21.06 -0.59
N PHE A 165 10.79 20.04 -1.22
CA PHE A 165 10.26 18.68 -1.30
C PHE A 165 11.29 17.64 -0.84
N GLY A 166 10.80 16.54 -0.28
CA GLY A 166 11.60 15.40 0.17
C GLY A 166 11.77 15.38 1.68
N ASP A 167 12.14 16.49 2.31
CA ASP A 167 12.42 16.61 3.75
C ASP A 167 11.21 17.21 4.53
N LEU A 168 10.27 16.35 4.94
CA LEU A 168 9.01 16.80 5.56
C LEU A 168 9.19 17.44 6.95
N ASN A 169 10.25 17.06 7.68
CA ASN A 169 10.55 17.58 9.02
C ASN A 169 11.69 18.60 9.06
N ARG A 170 12.28 18.93 7.91
CA ARG A 170 13.38 19.89 7.75
C ARG A 170 14.59 19.52 8.60
N ASP A 171 14.86 18.22 8.74
CA ASP A 171 15.99 17.72 9.52
C ASP A 171 17.27 17.51 8.68
N GLY A 172 17.18 17.77 7.38
CA GLY A 172 18.25 17.65 6.40
C GLY A 172 18.47 16.22 5.91
N ARG A 173 17.51 15.31 6.16
CA ARG A 173 17.39 14.00 5.53
C ARG A 173 16.08 13.93 4.77
N GLU A 174 16.09 13.12 3.74
CA GLU A 174 14.93 12.93 2.90
C GLU A 174 14.00 11.88 3.53
N ASP A 175 12.74 12.27 3.64
CA ASP A 175 11.68 11.50 4.25
C ASP A 175 10.93 10.67 3.21
N LEU A 176 10.43 9.52 3.63
CA LEU A 176 9.46 8.72 2.87
C LEU A 176 8.15 8.60 3.65
N LEU A 177 7.04 8.35 2.94
CA LEU A 177 5.80 7.93 3.56
C LEU A 177 5.52 6.46 3.24
N LEU A 178 5.10 5.70 4.25
CA LEU A 178 4.72 4.31 4.12
C LEU A 178 3.30 4.13 4.64
N ARG A 179 2.40 3.71 3.77
CA ARG A 179 1.14 3.13 4.19
C ARG A 179 1.32 1.63 4.37
N THR A 180 1.02 1.14 5.54
CA THR A 180 1.04 -0.29 5.85
C THR A 180 -0.25 -0.98 5.44
N TYR A 181 -0.23 -2.29 5.27
CA TYR A 181 -1.44 -3.10 5.05
C TYR A 181 -2.56 -2.84 6.09
N SER A 182 -2.20 -2.52 7.33
CA SER A 182 -3.14 -2.19 8.41
C SER A 182 -3.86 -0.85 8.22
N GLY A 183 -3.43 -0.04 7.24
CA GLY A 183 -3.93 1.29 6.98
C GLY A 183 -3.33 2.36 7.89
N LYS A 184 -2.18 2.10 8.52
CA LYS A 184 -1.40 3.15 9.18
C LYS A 184 -0.48 3.83 8.19
N LEU A 185 -0.40 5.16 8.25
CA LEU A 185 0.58 5.95 7.53
C LEU A 185 1.73 6.28 8.49
N TRP A 186 2.93 5.94 8.07
CA TRP A 186 4.17 6.23 8.76
C TRP A 186 4.99 7.19 7.93
N ARG A 187 5.61 8.17 8.57
CA ARG A 187 6.74 8.91 8.02
C ARG A 187 8.03 8.23 8.42
N LEU A 188 8.94 8.12 7.47
CA LEU A 188 10.24 7.49 7.63
C LEU A 188 11.34 8.57 7.53
N PRO A 189 11.91 9.06 8.64
CA PRO A 189 12.73 10.29 8.66
C PRO A 189 14.17 10.16 8.12
N GLY A 190 14.47 9.08 7.40
CA GLY A 190 15.83 8.79 6.93
C GLY A 190 16.86 8.42 8.02
N ASP A 191 16.46 8.17 9.27
CA ASP A 191 17.35 7.78 10.37
C ASP A 191 17.11 6.34 10.90
N GLY A 192 16.34 5.56 10.16
CA GLY A 192 15.95 4.19 10.52
C GLY A 192 14.75 4.12 11.46
N THR A 193 14.25 5.25 11.95
CA THR A 193 13.04 5.31 12.77
C THR A 193 11.78 5.47 11.90
N GLY A 194 10.61 5.38 12.54
CA GLY A 194 9.32 5.63 11.92
C GLY A 194 8.45 6.43 12.87
N ALA A 195 7.75 7.44 12.34
CA ALA A 195 6.79 8.26 13.05
C ALA A 195 5.37 7.97 12.53
N LEU A 196 4.44 7.65 13.44
CA LEU A 196 3.06 7.35 13.05
C LEU A 196 2.29 8.64 12.80
N GLU A 197 1.84 8.86 11.57
CA GLU A 197 1.02 10.01 11.18
C GLU A 197 -0.48 9.78 11.43
N GLY A 198 -0.92 8.51 11.36
CA GLY A 198 -2.29 8.15 11.66
C GLY A 198 -2.72 6.78 11.16
N SER A 199 -4.00 6.46 11.33
CA SER A 199 -4.62 5.21 10.89
C SER A 199 -5.83 5.47 9.98
N GLY A 200 -6.31 4.43 9.28
CA GLY A 200 -7.44 4.54 8.36
C GLY A 200 -7.07 4.95 6.93
N TRP A 201 -5.78 4.99 6.58
CA TRP A 201 -5.28 5.38 5.26
C TRP A 201 -5.57 4.38 4.14
N ASN A 202 -6.09 3.20 4.47
CA ASN A 202 -6.71 2.29 3.49
C ASN A 202 -8.01 2.84 2.89
N SER A 203 -8.57 3.91 3.46
CA SER A 203 -9.64 4.67 2.82
C SER A 203 -9.18 5.51 1.62
N MET A 204 -7.86 5.62 1.42
CA MET A 204 -7.26 6.29 0.27
C MET A 204 -6.91 5.29 -0.82
N SER A 205 -7.23 5.59 -2.07
CA SER A 205 -6.83 4.79 -3.23
C SER A 205 -5.51 5.25 -3.85
N GLU A 206 -5.10 6.51 -3.61
CA GLU A 206 -3.88 7.09 -4.19
C GLU A 206 -3.37 8.22 -3.29
N LEU A 207 -2.06 8.27 -3.09
CA LEU A 207 -1.35 9.35 -2.42
C LEU A 207 -0.28 9.87 -3.38
N THR A 208 -0.07 11.18 -3.39
CA THR A 208 1.06 11.82 -4.09
C THR A 208 1.50 13.03 -3.28
N ARG A 209 2.80 13.30 -3.27
CA ARG A 209 3.45 14.39 -2.55
C ARG A 209 4.37 15.15 -3.51
N HIS A 210 5.19 16.06 -3.01
CA HIS A 210 6.07 16.97 -3.78
C HIS A 210 5.35 18.18 -4.41
N GLY A 211 4.59 18.90 -3.59
CA GLY A 211 4.07 20.22 -3.96
C GLY A 211 3.79 21.07 -2.73
N ASP A 212 4.03 22.37 -2.83
CA ASP A 212 3.50 23.37 -1.90
C ASP A 212 2.18 23.88 -2.51
N LEU A 213 1.09 23.21 -2.17
CA LEU A 213 -0.21 23.41 -2.82
C LEU A 213 -0.99 24.55 -2.15
N ASN A 214 -0.64 24.89 -0.91
CA ASN A 214 -1.25 25.95 -0.13
C ASN A 214 -0.36 27.20 0.02
N GLY A 215 0.82 27.23 -0.59
CA GLY A 215 1.74 28.37 -0.64
C GLY A 215 2.41 28.70 0.69
N ASP A 216 2.49 27.76 1.64
CA ASP A 216 3.06 27.99 2.97
C ASP A 216 4.55 27.64 3.09
N GLY A 217 5.16 27.22 1.99
CA GLY A 217 6.57 26.83 1.88
C GLY A 217 6.88 25.46 2.45
N THR A 218 5.86 24.64 2.76
CA THR A 218 6.03 23.25 3.18
C THR A 218 5.45 22.30 2.14
N GLU A 219 5.99 21.09 2.09
CA GLU A 219 5.48 20.05 1.22
C GLU A 219 4.14 19.52 1.74
N ASP A 220 3.14 19.49 0.87
CA ASP A 220 1.81 18.97 1.12
C ASP A 220 1.65 17.53 0.61
N LEU A 221 0.70 16.81 1.19
CA LEU A 221 0.25 15.50 0.73
C LEU A 221 -1.12 15.58 0.07
N LEU A 222 -1.24 15.10 -1.17
CA LEU A 222 -2.51 14.85 -1.82
C LEU A 222 -2.93 13.40 -1.61
N ALA A 223 -4.20 13.19 -1.27
CA ALA A 223 -4.77 11.86 -1.16
C ALA A 223 -6.16 11.79 -1.80
N ARG A 224 -6.35 10.82 -2.69
CA ARG A 224 -7.66 10.49 -3.24
C ARG A 224 -8.28 9.37 -2.42
N ASP A 225 -9.48 9.61 -1.90
CA ASP A 225 -10.25 8.56 -1.23
C ASP A 225 -10.92 7.60 -2.22
N THR A 226 -11.35 6.43 -1.73
CA THR A 226 -12.01 5.40 -2.55
C THR A 226 -13.34 5.85 -3.16
N SER A 227 -13.94 6.94 -2.67
CA SER A 227 -15.12 7.56 -3.27
C SER A 227 -14.79 8.51 -4.43
N GLY A 228 -13.50 8.79 -4.67
CA GLY A 228 -13.01 9.68 -5.70
C GLY A 228 -13.00 11.14 -5.32
N ARG A 229 -12.99 11.45 -4.02
CA ARG A 229 -12.72 12.81 -3.54
C ARG A 229 -11.22 12.96 -3.31
N LEU A 230 -10.68 14.07 -3.79
CA LEU A 230 -9.28 14.45 -3.58
C LEU A 230 -9.20 15.41 -2.38
N TRP A 231 -8.20 15.19 -1.54
CA TRP A 231 -7.92 15.93 -0.34
C TRP A 231 -6.49 16.46 -0.39
N VAL A 232 -6.29 17.69 0.08
CA VAL A 232 -4.96 18.21 0.44
C VAL A 232 -4.79 18.07 1.94
N TYR A 233 -3.64 17.55 2.36
CA TYR A 233 -3.16 17.48 3.73
C TYR A 233 -2.00 18.44 3.83
N PRO A 234 -2.21 19.65 4.40
CA PRO A 234 -1.15 20.63 4.48
C PRO A 234 0.03 20.13 5.30
N GLY A 235 1.24 20.28 4.78
CA GLY A 235 2.46 20.03 5.53
C GLY A 235 2.57 20.99 6.72
N THR A 236 3.28 20.57 7.77
CA THR A 236 3.62 21.49 8.88
C THR A 236 5.09 21.85 8.91
N GLY A 237 5.91 21.29 8.01
CA GLY A 237 7.38 21.39 8.04
C GLY A 237 8.01 20.82 9.32
N ARG A 238 7.27 19.99 10.06
CA ARG A 238 7.72 19.27 11.27
C ARG A 238 7.55 17.77 11.12
N GLY A 239 7.34 17.32 9.88
CA GLY A 239 7.06 15.93 9.57
C GLY A 239 5.68 15.49 10.05
N THR A 240 4.69 16.38 10.02
CA THR A 240 3.29 16.03 10.29
C THR A 240 2.40 16.77 9.31
N PHE A 241 1.14 16.35 9.22
CA PHE A 241 0.13 17.00 8.38
C PHE A 241 -0.96 17.67 9.22
N ALA A 242 -1.39 18.85 8.79
CA ALA A 242 -2.52 19.57 9.36
C ALA A 242 -3.86 18.96 8.94
N ALA A 243 -4.95 19.56 9.42
CA ALA A 243 -6.29 19.15 9.04
C ALA A 243 -6.50 19.27 7.53
N ARG A 244 -6.88 18.15 6.89
CA ARG A 244 -7.10 18.10 5.45
C ARG A 244 -8.23 19.01 4.98
N THR A 245 -8.11 19.52 3.75
CA THR A 245 -9.15 20.26 3.03
C THR A 245 -9.57 19.49 1.78
N SER A 246 -10.85 19.61 1.42
CA SER A 246 -11.38 18.93 0.22
C SER A 246 -11.05 19.76 -1.02
N VAL A 247 -10.35 19.16 -1.98
CA VAL A 247 -10.17 19.73 -3.32
C VAL A 247 -11.46 19.59 -4.12
N GLY A 248 -12.12 18.43 -4.03
CA GLY A 248 -13.37 18.17 -4.74
C GLY A 248 -13.58 16.69 -5.06
N THR A 249 -14.73 16.38 -5.66
CA THR A 249 -15.13 15.02 -6.06
C THR A 249 -14.91 14.76 -7.55
N GLY A 250 -14.94 13.50 -7.97
CA GLY A 250 -14.88 13.10 -9.38
C GLY A 250 -13.49 12.72 -9.87
N TRP A 251 -12.50 12.72 -8.98
CA TRP A 251 -11.11 12.36 -9.30
C TRP A 251 -10.94 10.87 -9.64
N ASN A 252 -11.95 10.04 -9.44
CA ASN A 252 -12.00 8.67 -9.99
C ASN A 252 -12.01 8.63 -11.53
N SER A 253 -12.26 9.76 -12.22
CA SER A 253 -12.06 9.85 -13.67
C SER A 253 -10.58 9.86 -14.08
N MET A 254 -9.67 10.10 -13.13
CA MET A 254 -8.23 10.09 -13.35
C MET A 254 -7.67 8.71 -12.99
N THR A 255 -6.77 8.21 -13.83
CA THR A 255 -6.10 6.91 -13.69
C THR A 255 -4.69 7.03 -13.11
N ALA A 256 -4.16 8.25 -13.04
CA ALA A 256 -2.91 8.60 -12.36
C ALA A 256 -2.99 10.07 -11.95
N ILE A 257 -2.45 10.41 -10.78
CA ILE A 257 -2.37 11.74 -10.20
C ILE A 257 -0.96 11.93 -9.63
N THR A 258 -0.27 12.99 -10.00
CA THR A 258 1.09 13.30 -9.55
C THR A 258 1.22 14.80 -9.30
N ALA A 259 1.51 15.20 -8.06
CA ALA A 259 1.86 16.60 -7.78
C ALA A 259 3.19 16.90 -8.49
N SER A 260 3.22 17.96 -9.29
CA SER A 260 4.33 18.23 -10.20
C SER A 260 5.27 19.33 -9.74
N GLY A 261 5.05 19.93 -8.58
CA GLY A 261 5.63 21.25 -8.28
C GLY A 261 5.08 22.33 -9.21
N ASP A 262 5.76 23.48 -9.27
CA ASP A 262 5.37 24.65 -10.09
C ASP A 262 5.76 24.46 -11.57
N LEU A 263 4.88 23.83 -12.34
CA LEU A 263 5.14 23.47 -13.74
C LEU A 263 4.88 24.65 -14.68
N ASP A 264 4.02 25.60 -14.29
CA ASP A 264 3.70 26.80 -15.07
C ASP A 264 4.42 28.09 -14.66
N GLY A 265 5.29 28.00 -13.64
CA GLY A 265 6.21 29.06 -13.23
C GLY A 265 5.55 30.21 -12.49
N ASP A 266 4.34 30.02 -11.96
CA ASP A 266 3.59 31.06 -11.23
C ASP A 266 3.90 31.09 -9.72
N GLY A 267 4.76 30.19 -9.25
CA GLY A 267 5.20 30.05 -7.88
C GLY A 267 4.32 29.16 -7.02
N LYS A 268 3.38 28.39 -7.59
CA LYS A 268 2.46 27.52 -6.84
C LYS A 268 2.53 26.08 -7.35
N GLY A 269 2.33 25.12 -6.45
CA GLY A 269 2.32 23.71 -6.84
C GLY A 269 1.16 23.35 -7.76
N ASP A 270 1.49 22.77 -8.92
CA ASP A 270 0.57 22.22 -9.90
C ASP A 270 0.35 20.71 -9.72
N LEU A 271 -0.65 20.19 -10.44
CA LEU A 271 -0.97 18.78 -10.47
C LEU A 271 -1.10 18.26 -11.90
N LEU A 272 -0.41 17.16 -12.18
CA LEU A 272 -0.61 16.38 -13.40
C LEU A 272 -1.57 15.23 -13.13
N ALA A 273 -2.56 15.04 -14.00
CA ALA A 273 -3.46 13.89 -13.91
C ALA A 273 -3.86 13.34 -15.29
N ARG A 274 -3.81 12.01 -15.41
CA ARG A 274 -4.14 11.28 -16.64
C ARG A 274 -5.57 10.76 -16.59
N ASP A 275 -6.40 11.10 -17.57
CA ASP A 275 -7.75 10.53 -17.67
C ASP A 275 -7.77 9.12 -18.29
N SER A 276 -8.92 8.45 -18.23
CA SER A 276 -9.10 7.10 -18.77
C SER A 276 -8.96 7.01 -20.30
N THR A 277 -8.97 8.13 -21.01
CA THR A 277 -8.74 8.19 -22.47
C THR A 277 -7.26 8.32 -22.82
N GLY A 278 -6.39 8.43 -21.81
CA GLY A 278 -4.95 8.60 -22.00
C GLY A 278 -4.54 10.05 -22.29
N LYS A 279 -5.39 11.04 -21.99
CA LYS A 279 -4.99 12.45 -22.02
C LYS A 279 -4.38 12.82 -20.67
N LEU A 280 -3.24 13.49 -20.71
CA LEU A 280 -2.64 14.12 -19.53
C LEU A 280 -3.10 15.57 -19.46
N TRP A 281 -3.53 15.97 -18.27
CA TRP A 281 -3.97 17.31 -17.95
C TRP A 281 -3.08 17.89 -16.87
N MET A 282 -2.76 19.17 -16.99
CA MET A 282 -2.20 19.97 -15.91
C MET A 282 -3.34 20.74 -15.24
N TYR A 283 -3.35 20.78 -13.92
CA TYR A 283 -4.29 21.54 -13.10
C TYR A 283 -3.49 22.64 -12.40
N PRO A 284 -3.66 23.91 -12.80
CA PRO A 284 -2.89 25.01 -12.24
C PRO A 284 -3.16 25.17 -10.74
N GLY A 285 -2.12 25.27 -9.93
CA GLY A 285 -2.21 25.55 -8.51
C GLY A 285 -2.80 26.93 -8.25
N LYS A 286 -3.60 27.07 -7.20
CA LYS A 286 -4.04 28.39 -6.70
C LYS A 286 -3.28 28.87 -5.47
N GLY A 287 -2.45 28.01 -4.88
CA GLY A 287 -1.71 28.33 -3.65
C GLY A 287 -2.62 28.45 -2.45
N ASP A 288 -3.80 27.82 -2.48
CA ASP A 288 -4.77 27.76 -1.38
C ASP A 288 -5.24 26.31 -1.11
N GLY A 289 -4.51 25.32 -1.65
CA GLY A 289 -4.88 23.91 -1.63
C GLY A 289 -5.94 23.54 -2.67
N THR A 290 -6.30 24.44 -3.59
CA THR A 290 -7.21 24.15 -4.70
C THR A 290 -6.58 24.40 -6.07
N PHE A 291 -7.26 23.93 -7.13
CA PHE A 291 -6.76 24.03 -8.51
C PHE A 291 -7.67 24.87 -9.41
N GLY A 292 -7.08 25.42 -10.47
CA GLY A 292 -7.73 26.12 -11.57
C GLY A 292 -8.38 25.18 -12.59
N ALA A 293 -8.82 25.77 -13.70
CA ALA A 293 -9.32 25.01 -14.83
C ALA A 293 -8.17 24.23 -15.49
N ARG A 294 -8.35 22.93 -15.67
CA ARG A 294 -7.31 22.07 -16.24
C ARG A 294 -6.95 22.45 -17.68
N VAL A 295 -5.68 22.31 -18.02
CA VAL A 295 -5.11 22.53 -19.35
C VAL A 295 -4.64 21.19 -19.93
N LEU A 296 -4.90 20.96 -21.22
CA LEU A 296 -4.45 19.73 -21.88
C LEU A 296 -2.94 19.80 -22.12
N VAL A 297 -2.19 18.86 -21.56
CA VAL A 297 -0.77 18.65 -21.88
C VAL A 297 -0.66 17.86 -23.19
N GLY A 298 -1.39 16.75 -23.32
CA GLY A 298 -1.46 16.00 -24.57
C GLY A 298 -2.11 14.62 -24.46
N PRO A 299 -2.35 13.93 -25.59
CA PRO A 299 -2.84 12.55 -25.64
C PRO A 299 -1.71 11.50 -25.53
N GLY A 300 -2.06 10.21 -25.47
CA GLY A 300 -1.13 9.08 -25.62
C GLY A 300 -0.45 8.60 -24.33
N TRP A 301 -0.83 9.16 -23.19
CA TRP A 301 -0.24 8.83 -21.88
C TRP A 301 -0.69 7.48 -21.33
N ASN A 302 -1.63 6.81 -21.98
CA ASN A 302 -1.97 5.41 -21.70
C ASN A 302 -0.85 4.42 -22.09
N ALA A 303 0.14 4.86 -22.88
CA ALA A 303 1.35 4.08 -23.15
C ALA A 303 2.37 4.13 -22.00
N MET A 304 2.12 4.97 -20.98
CA MET A 304 3.01 5.18 -19.83
C MET A 304 2.47 4.48 -18.57
N GLY A 305 3.37 4.06 -17.69
CA GLY A 305 3.11 3.34 -16.45
C GLY A 305 3.15 4.26 -15.25
N ALA A 306 4.08 4.02 -14.33
CA ALA A 306 4.32 4.87 -13.16
C ALA A 306 4.72 6.30 -13.56
N PHE A 307 4.33 7.28 -12.75
CA PHE A 307 4.60 8.70 -12.89
C PHE A 307 5.33 9.19 -11.64
N ALA A 308 6.40 9.96 -11.82
CA ALA A 308 7.06 10.69 -10.74
C ALA A 308 7.43 12.09 -11.24
N ALA A 309 7.14 13.10 -10.42
CA ALA A 309 7.64 14.45 -10.64
C ALA A 309 8.58 14.82 -9.48
N PRO A 310 9.85 14.40 -9.55
CA PRO A 310 10.81 14.61 -8.47
C PRO A 310 11.21 16.08 -8.26
N GLY A 311 10.92 16.95 -9.22
CA GLY A 311 11.40 18.33 -9.26
C GLY A 311 12.31 18.54 -10.46
N ASP A 312 13.19 19.54 -10.40
CA ASP A 312 14.09 19.93 -11.49
C ASP A 312 15.32 19.00 -11.59
N VAL A 313 15.15 17.86 -12.26
CA VAL A 313 16.20 16.85 -12.48
C VAL A 313 17.20 17.29 -13.54
N THR A 314 16.78 18.17 -14.44
CA THR A 314 17.62 18.68 -15.53
C THR A 314 18.49 19.87 -15.11
N GLY A 315 18.16 20.54 -14.01
CA GLY A 315 18.81 21.76 -13.55
C GLY A 315 18.44 23.01 -14.36
N ASP A 316 17.30 22.99 -15.06
CA ASP A 316 16.84 24.09 -15.91
C ASP A 316 15.93 25.10 -15.21
N GLY A 317 15.63 24.86 -13.93
CA GLY A 317 14.79 25.69 -13.07
C GLY A 317 13.32 25.30 -13.08
N HIS A 318 12.93 24.23 -13.78
CA HIS A 318 11.54 23.79 -13.89
C HIS A 318 11.38 22.33 -13.45
N PRO A 319 10.26 21.97 -12.81
CA PRO A 319 10.06 20.59 -12.40
C PRO A 319 9.81 19.68 -13.61
N ASP A 320 10.41 18.50 -13.55
CA ASP A 320 10.39 17.49 -14.59
C ASP A 320 9.44 16.34 -14.27
N LEU A 321 9.04 15.60 -15.31
CA LEU A 321 8.26 14.38 -15.16
C LEU A 321 9.05 13.17 -15.66
N LEU A 322 9.21 12.16 -14.81
CA LEU A 322 9.68 10.83 -15.21
C LEU A 322 8.52 9.84 -15.31
N VAL A 323 8.52 9.04 -16.39
CA VAL A 323 7.53 7.99 -16.61
C VAL A 323 8.13 6.72 -17.20
N THR A 324 7.58 5.58 -16.81
CA THR A 324 7.92 4.28 -17.42
C THR A 324 7.10 4.06 -18.69
N GLU A 325 7.72 3.67 -19.80
CA GLU A 325 7.00 3.28 -21.02
C GLU A 325 6.60 1.80 -20.96
N LEU A 326 5.29 1.52 -21.02
CA LEU A 326 4.75 0.16 -20.81
C LEU A 326 5.21 -0.83 -21.88
N ALA A 327 5.41 -0.38 -23.12
CA ALA A 327 5.80 -1.25 -24.22
C ALA A 327 7.24 -1.75 -24.07
N THR A 328 8.17 -0.86 -23.73
CA THR A 328 9.61 -1.13 -23.76
C THR A 328 10.22 -1.34 -22.37
N GLY A 329 9.59 -0.79 -21.33
CA GLY A 329 10.17 -0.75 -19.98
C GLY A 329 11.29 0.27 -19.83
N LYS A 330 11.35 1.26 -20.73
CA LYS A 330 12.27 2.39 -20.63
C LYS A 330 11.73 3.41 -19.62
N LEU A 331 12.64 4.14 -19.01
CA LEU A 331 12.32 5.35 -18.25
C LEU A 331 12.58 6.56 -19.13
N TRP A 332 11.59 7.43 -19.25
CA TRP A 332 11.68 8.68 -20.00
C TRP A 332 11.57 9.86 -19.03
N LEU A 333 12.45 10.83 -19.18
CA LEU A 333 12.35 12.14 -18.55
C LEU A 333 11.72 13.10 -19.55
N TYR A 334 10.73 13.86 -19.11
CA TYR A 334 10.08 14.94 -19.85
C TYR A 334 10.40 16.25 -19.12
N PRO A 335 11.23 17.13 -19.72
CA PRO A 335 11.58 18.38 -19.07
C PRO A 335 10.35 19.28 -18.88
N GLY A 336 10.23 20.00 -17.78
CA GLY A 336 9.28 21.09 -17.64
C GLY A 336 9.63 22.25 -18.60
N ASP A 337 8.64 23.01 -19.08
CA ASP A 337 8.91 24.22 -19.88
C ASP A 337 8.66 25.53 -19.12
N GLY A 338 8.29 25.45 -17.84
CA GLY A 338 7.94 26.61 -17.01
C GLY A 338 6.68 27.34 -17.47
N HIS A 339 5.88 26.73 -18.35
CA HIS A 339 4.64 27.28 -18.91
C HIS A 339 3.50 26.25 -18.90
N GLY A 340 3.61 25.24 -18.03
CA GLY A 340 2.57 24.25 -17.82
C GLY A 340 2.58 23.12 -18.85
N ARG A 341 3.68 22.94 -19.58
CA ARG A 341 3.85 21.86 -20.56
C ARG A 341 5.13 21.09 -20.32
N LEU A 342 5.23 19.99 -21.06
CA LEU A 342 6.35 19.09 -21.04
C LEU A 342 7.09 19.16 -22.38
N GLY A 343 8.40 19.29 -22.31
CA GLY A 343 9.33 19.37 -23.42
C GLY A 343 9.58 18.04 -24.11
N THR A 344 10.62 18.03 -24.96
CA THR A 344 11.02 16.81 -25.69
C THR A 344 11.65 15.81 -24.73
N ARG A 345 11.07 14.61 -24.64
CA ARG A 345 11.55 13.57 -23.73
C ARG A 345 12.98 13.12 -24.03
N THR A 346 13.74 12.81 -23.00
CA THR A 346 15.07 12.20 -23.05
C THR A 346 15.06 10.82 -22.38
N LEU A 347 15.93 9.93 -22.85
CA LEU A 347 16.02 8.58 -22.31
C LEU A 347 16.76 8.63 -20.97
N ALA A 348 16.06 8.36 -19.87
CA ALA A 348 16.65 8.28 -18.53
C ALA A 348 17.05 6.85 -18.15
N GLY A 349 16.38 5.84 -18.71
CA GLY A 349 16.67 4.44 -18.43
C GLY A 349 16.39 3.53 -19.64
N THR A 350 17.37 2.70 -20.00
CA THR A 350 17.39 1.93 -21.26
C THR A 350 16.44 0.73 -21.28
N GLY A 351 16.00 0.24 -20.11
CA GLY A 351 15.08 -0.89 -19.96
C GLY A 351 15.00 -1.38 -18.51
N GLY A 352 14.11 -2.35 -18.24
CA GLY A 352 14.00 -2.98 -16.91
C GLY A 352 13.14 -2.21 -15.90
N TRP A 353 12.48 -1.12 -16.31
CA TRP A 353 11.69 -0.29 -15.39
C TRP A 353 10.25 -0.78 -15.17
N LYS A 354 9.74 -1.72 -15.98
CA LYS A 354 8.36 -2.22 -15.86
C LYS A 354 7.99 -2.80 -14.48
N PRO A 355 8.88 -3.51 -13.76
CA PRO A 355 8.56 -4.04 -12.44
C PRO A 355 8.41 -2.95 -11.37
N PHE A 356 8.95 -1.74 -11.58
CA PHE A 356 8.80 -0.63 -10.66
C PHE A 356 7.46 0.07 -10.93
N THR A 357 6.44 -0.36 -10.22
CA THR A 357 5.09 0.20 -10.30
C THR A 357 4.95 1.49 -9.52
N THR A 358 5.91 1.79 -8.64
CA THR A 358 5.96 3.01 -7.83
C THR A 358 7.26 3.74 -8.12
N LEU A 359 7.15 5.01 -8.50
CA LEU A 359 8.25 5.93 -8.70
C LEU A 359 7.97 7.16 -7.85
N LEU A 360 8.95 7.59 -7.06
CA LEU A 360 8.82 8.69 -6.11
C LEU A 360 9.98 9.66 -6.31
N GLY A 361 9.68 10.95 -6.36
CA GLY A 361 10.72 11.92 -5.99
C GLY A 361 11.05 11.76 -4.53
N ILE A 362 12.31 12.02 -4.17
CA ILE A 362 12.71 12.05 -2.76
C ILE A 362 13.43 13.34 -2.39
N GLY A 363 13.58 14.28 -3.31
CA GLY A 363 14.48 15.42 -3.15
C GLY A 363 15.95 15.04 -3.42
N ASP A 364 16.87 15.95 -3.14
CA ASP A 364 18.31 15.78 -3.39
C ASP A 364 18.97 14.95 -2.30
N LEU A 365 18.90 13.63 -2.47
CA LEU A 365 19.47 12.63 -1.58
C LEU A 365 21.00 12.61 -1.66
N THR A 366 21.60 12.91 -2.82
CA THR A 366 23.04 12.69 -3.05
C THR A 366 23.96 13.82 -2.62
N GLY A 367 23.50 15.07 -2.62
CA GLY A 367 24.41 16.20 -2.40
C GLY A 367 24.47 17.18 -3.56
N ASP A 368 23.94 16.82 -4.73
CA ASP A 368 24.35 17.36 -6.01
C ASP A 368 23.46 18.49 -6.54
N VAL A 369 22.53 18.98 -5.70
CA VAL A 369 21.52 20.01 -5.94
C VAL A 369 20.38 19.61 -6.86
N LEU A 370 20.40 18.39 -7.40
CA LEU A 370 19.34 17.85 -8.24
C LEU A 370 18.49 16.86 -7.43
N PRO A 371 17.17 16.84 -7.63
CA PRO A 371 16.31 15.88 -6.96
C PRO A 371 16.50 14.49 -7.54
N ASP A 372 16.52 13.51 -6.65
CA ASP A 372 16.73 12.10 -6.94
C ASP A 372 15.41 11.34 -6.99
N LEU A 373 15.48 10.12 -7.53
CA LEU A 373 14.34 9.24 -7.72
C LEU A 373 14.49 7.97 -6.87
N VAL A 374 13.39 7.56 -6.26
CA VAL A 374 13.23 6.24 -5.66
C VAL A 374 12.23 5.43 -6.48
N ALA A 375 12.58 4.18 -6.78
CA ALA A 375 11.71 3.25 -7.47
C ALA A 375 11.43 2.06 -6.57
N ALA A 376 10.17 1.67 -6.45
CA ALA A 376 9.76 0.51 -5.70
C ALA A 376 9.00 -0.50 -6.57
N THR A 377 9.32 -1.78 -6.40
CA THR A 377 8.52 -2.88 -6.92
C THR A 377 7.51 -3.31 -5.86
N GLU A 378 6.27 -3.55 -6.28
CA GLU A 378 5.29 -4.20 -5.41
C GLU A 378 5.71 -5.66 -5.16
N PRO A 379 5.45 -6.21 -3.97
CA PRO A 379 5.64 -7.62 -3.71
C PRO A 379 4.79 -8.46 -4.68
N VAL A 380 5.41 -9.45 -5.31
CA VAL A 380 4.68 -10.49 -6.05
C VAL A 380 4.54 -11.69 -5.12
N THR A 381 3.42 -12.41 -5.14
CA THR A 381 3.19 -13.58 -4.28
C THR A 381 4.42 -14.49 -4.22
N GLY A 382 5.06 -14.53 -3.04
CA GLY A 382 6.28 -15.33 -2.79
C GLY A 382 7.62 -14.59 -2.94
N ALA A 383 7.65 -13.29 -3.26
CA ALA A 383 8.86 -12.46 -3.25
C ALA A 383 8.56 -11.06 -2.72
N ALA A 384 9.44 -10.56 -1.86
CA ALA A 384 9.30 -9.22 -1.30
C ALA A 384 9.53 -8.15 -2.38
N GLY A 385 8.90 -6.99 -2.22
CA GLY A 385 9.18 -5.83 -3.07
C GLY A 385 10.64 -5.37 -2.92
N GLU A 386 11.09 -4.47 -3.77
CA GLU A 386 12.44 -3.91 -3.74
C GLU A 386 12.36 -2.39 -3.86
N LEU A 387 13.10 -1.68 -3.01
CA LEU A 387 13.35 -0.24 -3.13
C LEU A 387 14.72 0.01 -3.75
N ARG A 388 14.79 0.90 -4.74
CA ARG A 388 16.03 1.35 -5.39
C ARG A 388 16.10 2.87 -5.46
N VAL A 389 17.30 3.40 -5.35
CA VAL A 389 17.60 4.84 -5.45
C VAL A 389 18.34 5.11 -6.75
N TYR A 390 17.99 6.21 -7.42
CA TYR A 390 18.60 6.66 -8.67
C TYR A 390 18.91 8.14 -8.55
N SER A 391 20.18 8.49 -8.71
CA SER A 391 20.58 9.89 -8.61
C SER A 391 20.40 10.63 -9.92
N ALA A 392 20.10 11.92 -9.85
CA ALA A 392 20.26 12.83 -10.97
C ALA A 392 21.76 13.14 -11.23
N GLY A 393 22.08 13.90 -12.29
CA GLY A 393 23.40 14.54 -12.45
C GLY A 393 24.62 13.69 -12.87
N THR A 394 24.62 12.36 -12.75
CA THR A 394 25.76 11.51 -13.19
C THR A 394 25.39 10.62 -14.37
N SER A 395 26.30 10.51 -15.34
CA SER A 395 26.17 9.57 -16.46
C SER A 395 26.19 8.13 -15.94
N GLU A 396 25.02 7.49 -15.89
CA GLU A 396 24.82 6.10 -15.45
C GLU A 396 25.27 5.80 -14.02
N GLY A 397 24.46 6.18 -13.03
CA GLY A 397 24.60 5.74 -11.65
C GLY A 397 23.32 5.10 -11.12
N VAL A 398 23.08 3.82 -11.41
CA VAL A 398 22.24 3.01 -10.52
C VAL A 398 23.07 2.83 -9.25
N TYR A 399 22.87 3.70 -8.27
CA TYR A 399 23.50 3.54 -6.97
C TYR A 399 22.65 2.56 -6.16
N ASP A 400 23.04 1.29 -6.24
CA ASP A 400 22.60 0.30 -5.28
C ASP A 400 23.10 0.75 -3.90
N THR A 401 22.18 1.14 -3.02
CA THR A 401 22.48 1.55 -1.63
C THR A 401 22.97 0.38 -0.77
N GLY A 402 23.18 -0.80 -1.35
CA GLY A 402 23.60 -2.01 -0.63
C GLY A 402 22.53 -2.53 0.32
N GLY A 403 21.30 -2.00 0.20
CA GLY A 403 20.17 -2.30 1.06
C GLY A 403 18.92 -2.44 0.23
N HIS A 404 18.61 -3.66 -0.19
CA HIS A 404 17.28 -4.01 -0.66
C HIS A 404 16.31 -3.78 0.50
N VAL A 405 15.69 -2.61 0.54
CA VAL A 405 14.65 -2.29 1.50
C VAL A 405 13.36 -2.87 0.93
N SER A 406 13.03 -4.09 1.37
CA SER A 406 11.90 -4.81 0.79
C SER A 406 10.56 -4.38 1.35
N LEU A 407 9.63 -3.95 0.48
CA LEU A 407 8.22 -3.74 0.85
C LEU A 407 7.56 -5.08 1.18
N SER A 408 6.72 -5.10 2.21
CA SER A 408 5.93 -6.28 2.58
C SER A 408 4.57 -6.30 1.85
N ASP A 409 3.95 -7.47 1.71
CA ASP A 409 2.68 -7.62 0.99
C ASP A 409 1.61 -6.65 1.53
N GLY A 410 1.12 -5.77 0.65
CA GLY A 410 0.05 -4.81 0.94
C GLY A 410 0.51 -3.49 1.58
N ASP A 411 1.80 -3.31 1.80
CA ASP A 411 2.37 -1.99 2.07
C ASP A 411 2.49 -1.19 0.77
N ALA A 412 2.38 0.13 0.85
CA ALA A 412 2.56 1.05 -0.26
C ALA A 412 3.43 2.23 0.17
N LEU A 413 4.41 2.59 -0.66
CA LEU A 413 5.35 3.68 -0.41
C LEU A 413 4.97 4.93 -1.22
N PHE A 414 5.15 6.11 -0.64
CA PHE A 414 4.76 7.40 -1.22
C PHE A 414 5.75 8.53 -0.94
#